data_AF-A0A1Y1WK81-F1
#
_entry.id   AF-A0A1Y1WK81-F1
#
_cell.length_a   1.000
_cell.length_b   1.000
_cell.length_c   1.000
_cell.angle_alpha   90.00
_cell.angle_beta   90.00
_cell.angle_gamma   90.00
#
_symmetry.space_group_name_H-M   'P 1'
#
loop_
_entity.id
_entity.type
_entity.pdbx_description
1 polymer ?
#
loop_
_entity_poly.entity_id
_entity_poly.type
_entity_poly.pdbx_seq_one_letter_code
_entity_poly.pdbx_strand_id
1 'polypeptide(L)'
;LGPLYLYRSILRVHRLLPKEMRFVGDQYVRAEFRSHQTVTDKRYLEPFFAQWTSYLDLLRQQTQGTSTFGQPLDSTVVDKLDDDKAEQLLDLHNASTGQADSEHAQSL
;
A
#
# COMPACT_ATOMS: atom_id res chain seq x y z
N LEU A 1 7.77 20.74 -0.66
CA LEU A 1 6.75 20.23 0.29
C LEU A 1 7.48 19.63 1.47
N GLY A 2 7.11 19.97 2.71
CA GLY A 2 7.78 19.42 3.91
C GLY A 2 7.19 18.06 4.34
N PRO A 3 7.93 17.20 5.06
CA PRO A 3 7.48 15.88 5.52
C PRO A 3 6.18 15.94 6.33
N LEU A 4 6.05 16.93 7.20
CA LEU A 4 4.84 17.12 8.01
C LEU A 4 3.60 17.48 7.18
N TYR A 5 3.77 18.20 6.07
CA TYR A 5 2.67 18.54 5.18
C TYR A 5 2.15 17.29 4.46
N LEU A 6 3.05 16.46 3.95
CA LEU A 6 2.71 15.24 3.23
C LEU A 6 1.98 14.25 4.15
N TYR A 7 2.54 14.00 5.33
CA TYR A 7 1.94 13.16 6.37
C TYR A 7 0.50 13.59 6.72
N ARG A 8 0.31 14.88 7.02
CA ARG A 8 -1.03 15.42 7.36
C ARG A 8 -2.01 15.35 6.20
N SER A 9 -1.53 15.51 4.98
CA SER A 9 -2.36 15.45 3.77
C SER A 9 -2.87 14.03 3.53
N ILE A 10 -2.01 13.02 3.66
CA ILE A 10 -2.38 11.60 3.52
C ILE A 10 -3.45 11.23 4.56
N LEU A 11 -3.19 11.51 5.84
CA LEU A 11 -4.15 11.22 6.92
C LEU A 11 -5.48 11.96 6.76
N ARG A 12 -5.52 13.08 6.04
CA ARG A 12 -6.77 13.78 5.74
C ARG A 12 -7.57 13.02 4.68
N VAL A 13 -6.93 12.53 3.62
CA VAL A 13 -7.59 11.77 2.56
C VAL A 13 -8.05 10.40 3.07
N HIS A 14 -7.29 9.76 3.96
CA HIS A 14 -7.69 8.51 4.61
C HIS A 14 -9.05 8.57 5.32
N ARG A 15 -9.50 9.76 5.75
CA ARG A 15 -10.82 9.93 6.38
C ARG A 15 -11.98 9.66 5.43
N LEU A 16 -11.73 9.69 4.12
CA LEU A 16 -12.70 9.39 3.08
C LEU A 16 -12.72 7.90 2.73
N LEU A 17 -11.77 7.11 3.24
CA LEU A 17 -11.71 5.66 3.02
C LEU A 17 -12.68 4.92 3.95
N PRO A 18 -13.12 3.71 3.56
CA PRO A 18 -13.80 2.77 4.46
C PRO A 18 -13.00 2.54 5.74
N LYS A 19 -13.71 2.25 6.84
CA LYS A 19 -13.13 2.23 8.20
C LYS A 19 -11.96 1.26 8.33
N GLU A 20 -12.07 0.09 7.72
CA GLU A 20 -11.10 -0.99 7.75
C GLU A 20 -9.83 -0.59 6.99
N MET A 21 -9.98 -0.06 5.77
CA MET A 21 -8.86 0.42 4.96
C MET A 21 -8.14 1.60 5.62
N ARG A 22 -8.92 2.52 6.21
CA ARG A 22 -8.38 3.65 6.97
C ARG A 22 -7.57 3.17 8.17
N PHE A 23 -8.07 2.18 8.92
CA PHE A 23 -7.37 1.69 10.11
C PHE A 23 -5.99 1.13 9.76
N VAL A 24 -5.92 0.25 8.75
CA VAL A 24 -4.66 -0.34 8.29
C VAL A 24 -3.74 0.73 7.71
N GLY A 25 -4.28 1.61 6.85
CA GLY A 25 -3.52 2.68 6.22
C GLY A 25 -2.94 3.69 7.22
N ASP A 26 -3.73 4.16 8.20
CA ASP A 26 -3.28 5.11 9.22
C ASP A 26 -2.12 4.53 10.05
N GLN A 27 -2.17 3.24 10.37
CA GLN A 27 -1.11 2.55 11.11
C GLN A 27 0.18 2.45 10.29
N TYR A 28 0.07 2.07 9.01
CA TYR A 28 1.22 1.97 8.10
C TYR A 28 1.91 3.32 7.89
N VAL A 29 1.14 4.37 7.53
CA VAL A 29 1.67 5.73 7.32
C VAL A 29 2.42 6.23 8.56
N ARG A 30 1.88 5.98 9.76
CA ARG A 30 2.54 6.37 11.02
C ARG A 30 3.87 5.67 11.22
N ALA A 31 3.93 4.36 10.95
CA ALA A 31 5.16 3.58 11.10
C ALA A 31 6.24 4.07 10.14
N GLU A 32 5.90 4.22 8.86
CA GLU A 32 6.83 4.62 7.81
C GLU A 32 7.39 6.03 8.02
N PHE A 33 6.53 7.01 8.30
CA PHE A 33 6.97 8.38 8.58
C PHE A 33 7.74 8.50 9.89
N ARG A 34 7.51 7.62 10.86
CA ARG A 34 8.32 7.57 12.09
C ARG A 34 9.71 6.99 11.82
N SER A 35 9.78 5.90 11.04
CA SER A 35 11.05 5.30 10.62
C SER A 35 11.93 6.28 9.83
N HIS A 36 11.30 7.10 8.98
CA HIS A 36 12.00 8.08 8.14
C HIS A 36 12.29 9.43 8.82
N GLN A 37 11.91 9.64 10.09
CA GLN A 37 12.22 10.88 10.82
C GLN A 37 13.71 11.06 11.10
N THR A 38 14.45 9.97 11.29
CA THR A 38 15.87 9.99 11.64
C THR A 38 16.79 9.84 10.45
N VAL A 39 16.23 9.62 9.25
CA VAL A 39 17.01 9.51 8.01
C VAL A 39 17.41 10.91 7.55
N THR A 40 18.71 11.18 7.51
CA THR A 40 19.25 12.49 7.10
C THR A 40 19.90 12.45 5.71
N ASP A 41 20.14 11.26 5.16
CA ASP A 41 20.73 11.10 3.84
C ASP A 41 19.68 11.38 2.76
N LYS A 42 19.91 12.45 2.00
CA LYS A 42 19.01 12.94 0.95
C LYS A 42 18.73 11.89 -0.13
N ARG A 43 19.66 10.98 -0.39
CA ARG A 43 19.52 9.94 -1.42
C ARG A 43 18.36 8.99 -1.14
N TYR A 44 18.00 8.81 0.13
CA TYR A 44 16.85 8.00 0.54
C TYR A 44 15.59 8.85 0.75
N LEU A 45 15.74 10.12 1.14
CA LEU A 45 14.61 11.02 1.35
C LEU A 45 13.92 11.46 0.06
N GLU A 46 14.66 11.73 -1.01
CA GLU A 46 14.09 12.13 -2.31
C GLU A 46 13.12 11.08 -2.89
N PRO A 47 13.52 9.80 -3.05
CA PRO A 47 12.59 8.77 -3.54
C PRO A 47 11.42 8.54 -2.60
N PHE A 48 11.64 8.63 -1.27
CA PHE A 48 10.56 8.57 -0.29
C PHE A 48 9.52 9.66 -0.56
N PHE A 49 9.92 10.93 -0.66
CA PHE A 49 8.97 12.02 -0.91
C PHE A 49 8.26 11.89 -2.25
N ALA A 50 8.95 11.43 -3.30
CA ALA A 50 8.35 11.19 -4.60
C ALA A 50 7.25 10.12 -4.50
N GLN A 51 7.56 8.95 -3.94
CA GLN A 51 6.61 7.84 -3.79
C GLN A 51 5.39 8.23 -2.96
N TRP A 52 5.60 8.89 -1.82
CA TRP A 52 4.49 9.29 -0.94
C TRP A 52 3.65 10.42 -1.52
N THR A 53 4.21 11.26 -2.41
CA THR A 53 3.44 12.26 -3.16
C THR A 53 2.56 11.57 -4.20
N SER A 54 3.10 10.63 -4.98
CA SER A 54 2.33 9.83 -5.93
C SER A 54 1.21 9.04 -5.24
N TYR A 55 1.47 8.46 -4.08
CA TYR A 55 0.45 7.79 -3.27
C TYR A 55 -0.68 8.73 -2.85
N LEU A 56 -0.35 9.94 -2.39
CA LEU A 56 -1.36 10.96 -2.04
C LEU A 56 -2.24 11.34 -3.26
N ASP A 57 -1.64 11.49 -4.43
CA ASP A 57 -2.37 11.84 -5.65
C ASP A 57 -3.29 10.69 -6.10
N LEU A 58 -2.84 9.45 -6.01
CA LEU A 58 -3.66 8.26 -6.24
C LEU A 58 -4.86 8.20 -5.28
N LEU A 59 -4.62 8.41 -3.99
CA LEU A 59 -5.69 8.42 -2.99
C LEU A 59 -6.72 9.51 -3.27
N ARG A 60 -6.28 10.71 -3.70
CA ARG A 60 -7.19 11.79 -4.08
C ARG A 60 -8.04 11.41 -5.28
N GLN A 61 -7.45 10.79 -6.29
CA GLN A 61 -8.19 10.32 -7.46
C GLN A 61 -9.25 9.27 -7.07
N GLN A 62 -8.87 8.29 -6.25
CA GLN A 62 -9.76 7.21 -5.80
C GLN A 62 -10.89 7.71 -4.89
N THR A 63 -10.64 8.74 -4.08
CA THR A 63 -11.65 9.29 -3.16
C THR A 63 -12.55 10.35 -3.78
N GLN A 64 -12.18 10.91 -4.94
CA GLN A 64 -13.00 11.87 -5.70
C GLN A 64 -13.90 11.21 -6.75
N GLY A 65 -13.59 9.99 -7.18
CA GLY A 65 -14.40 9.21 -8.13
C GLY A 65 -15.36 8.23 -7.46
N THR A 66 -16.34 7.72 -8.22
CA THR A 66 -17.14 6.53 -7.89
C THR A 66 -16.35 5.21 -8.03
N SER A 67 -15.04 5.32 -8.23
CA SER A 67 -14.16 4.21 -8.59
C SER A 67 -13.89 3.30 -7.41
N THR A 68 -13.91 2.00 -7.68
CA THR A 68 -13.46 0.94 -6.78
C THR A 68 -12.07 1.25 -6.22
N PHE A 69 -11.89 1.04 -4.91
CA PHE A 69 -10.59 1.18 -4.26
C PHE A 69 -9.63 0.09 -4.74
N GLY A 70 -8.37 0.47 -4.98
CA GLY A 70 -7.34 -0.44 -5.48
C GLY A 70 -7.11 -0.31 -6.99
N GLN A 71 -5.91 -0.69 -7.41
CA GLN A 71 -5.57 -0.91 -8.82
C GLN A 71 -4.88 -2.27 -8.95
N PRO A 72 -4.98 -2.92 -10.12
CA PRO A 72 -4.15 -4.08 -10.42
C PRO A 72 -2.67 -3.74 -10.19
N LEU A 73 -1.92 -4.69 -9.63
CA LEU A 73 -0.48 -4.54 -9.46
C LEU A 73 0.17 -4.37 -10.84
N ASP A 74 1.00 -3.34 -10.99
CA ASP A 74 1.79 -3.14 -12.21
C ASP A 74 2.86 -4.23 -12.31
N SER A 75 3.05 -4.81 -13.49
CA SER A 75 4.01 -5.89 -13.72
C SER A 75 5.44 -5.46 -13.39
N THR A 76 5.75 -4.17 -13.55
CA THR A 76 7.08 -3.61 -13.21
C THR A 76 7.36 -3.58 -11.71
N VAL A 77 6.32 -3.62 -10.87
CA VAL A 77 6.44 -3.74 -9.42
C VAL A 77 6.65 -5.20 -9.06
N VAL A 78 5.94 -6.12 -9.72
CA VAL A 78 6.09 -7.58 -9.57
C VAL A 78 7.52 -8.01 -9.90
N ASP A 79 8.11 -7.47 -10.97
CA ASP A 79 9.49 -7.79 -11.36
C ASP A 79 10.55 -7.29 -10.34
N LYS A 80 10.17 -6.41 -9.41
CA LYS A 80 11.04 -5.89 -8.34
C LYS A 80 10.79 -6.57 -7.00
N LEU A 81 9.78 -7.44 -6.90
CA LEU A 81 9.57 -8.26 -5.72
C LEU A 81 10.63 -9.36 -5.69
N ASP A 82 11.25 -9.53 -4.53
CA ASP A 82 12.09 -10.68 -4.24
C ASP A 82 11.22 -11.94 -4.18
N ASP A 83 11.80 -13.10 -4.49
CA ASP A 83 11.05 -14.36 -4.67
C ASP A 83 10.22 -14.70 -3.41
N ASP A 84 10.80 -14.53 -2.22
CA ASP A 84 10.14 -14.75 -0.92
C ASP A 84 8.90 -13.85 -0.71
N LYS A 85 8.94 -12.63 -1.27
CA LYS A 85 7.85 -11.65 -1.14
C LYS A 85 6.77 -11.90 -2.19
N ALA A 86 7.14 -12.41 -3.36
CA ALA A 86 6.19 -12.85 -4.38
C ALA A 86 5.40 -14.08 -3.92
N GLU A 87 6.06 -15.05 -3.26
CA GLU A 87 5.42 -16.25 -2.71
C GLU A 87 4.39 -15.88 -1.62
N GLN A 88 4.77 -15.01 -0.69
CA GLN A 88 3.85 -14.51 0.33
C GLN A 88 2.63 -13.78 -0.26
N LEU A 89 2.81 -13.02 -1.34
CA LEU A 89 1.69 -12.38 -2.03
C LEU A 89 0.76 -13.40 -2.69
N LEU A 90 1.31 -14.46 -3.28
CA LEU A 90 0.55 -15.54 -3.89
C LEU A 90 -0.29 -16.29 -2.85
N ASP A 91 0.31 -16.63 -1.70
CA ASP A 91 -0.38 -17.27 -0.58
C ASP A 91 -1.55 -16.43 -0.08
N LEU A 92 -1.33 -15.12 0.09
CA LEU A 92 -2.36 -14.18 0.49
C LEU A 92 -3.49 -14.07 -0.55
N HIS A 93 -3.14 -14.02 -1.84
CA HIS A 93 -4.12 -14.01 -2.93
C HIS A 93 -5.00 -15.26 -2.88
N ASN A 94 -4.41 -16.44 -2.77
CA ASN A 94 -5.12 -17.73 -2.75
C ASN A 94 -6.01 -17.87 -1.51
N ALA A 95 -5.54 -17.39 -0.36
CA ALA A 95 -6.33 -17.34 0.87
C ALA A 95 -7.53 -16.39 0.76
N SER A 96 -7.37 -15.25 0.08
CA SER A 96 -8.44 -14.25 -0.09
C SER A 96 -9.48 -14.63 -1.15
N THR A 97 -9.09 -15.42 -2.16
CA THR A 97 -9.95 -15.86 -3.27
C THR A 97 -10.60 -17.22 -3.05
N GLY A 98 -10.25 -17.92 -1.95
CA GLY A 98 -10.85 -19.21 -1.59
C GLY A 98 -10.36 -20.38 -2.44
N GLN A 99 -9.24 -20.26 -3.15
CA GLN A 99 -8.66 -21.38 -3.91
C GLN A 99 -7.95 -22.44 -3.03
N ALA A 100 -7.88 -22.22 -1.71
CA ALA A 100 -7.25 -23.17 -0.79
C ALA A 100 -8.06 -24.46 -0.55
N ASP A 101 -9.37 -24.48 -0.85
CA ASP A 101 -10.24 -25.61 -0.50
C ASP A 101 -10.51 -26.61 -1.64
N SER A 102 -10.08 -26.34 -2.89
CA SER A 102 -10.45 -27.20 -4.03
C SER A 102 -9.44 -28.28 -4.41
N GLU A 103 -8.20 -28.26 -3.89
CA GLU A 103 -7.19 -29.29 -4.21
C GLU A 103 -7.11 -30.43 -3.18
N HIS A 104 -7.72 -30.29 -2.00
CA HIS A 104 -7.75 -31.37 -0.99
C HIS A 104 -8.99 -32.28 -1.07
N ALA A 105 -9.92 -32.03 -1.99
CA ALA A 105 -11.15 -32.81 -2.15
C ALA A 105 -11.13 -33.85 -3.30
N GLN A 106 -10.02 -33.99 -4.05
CA GLN A 106 -9.90 -34.97 -5.15
C GLN A 106 -9.06 -36.21 -4.80
N SER A 107 -8.71 -36.39 -3.53
CA SER A 107 -7.92 -37.54 -3.06
C SER A 107 -8.51 -38.25 -1.83
N LEU A 108 -9.84 -38.28 -1.70
CA LEU A 108 -10.57 -39.24 -0.86
C LEU A 108 -11.77 -39.83 -1.62
#